data_AF-A0A519T598-F1
#
_entry.id   AF-A0A519T598-F1
#
_cell.length_a   1.000
_cell.length_b   1.000
_cell.length_c   1.000
_cell.angle_alpha   90.00
_cell.angle_beta   90.00
_cell.angle_gamma   90.00
#
_symmetry.space_group_name_H-M   'P 1'
#
loop_
_entity.id
_entity.type
_entity.pdbx_description
1 polymer ?
#
loop_
_entity_poly.entity_id
_entity_poly.type
_entity_poly.pdbx_seq_one_letter_code
_entity_poly.pdbx_strand_id
1 'polypeptide(L)'
;MKRSFLYLFSGSLAIWSCSRDKDATPDVTTTNPVETTAANTTYSPAFVGQTRIGGVTTDASSYRATVVTSALTSPWGVASLPDGRLLITEKAGQLRIVTAAGAVSAPITGLPAVNSAGQGGLLGVCLDPDFATNRLVYWSFAEARPTGNLTAIGKGRLATDERTIEAAAVIYRAEPAYAGTLHYGGRVVFDRTGNLIISTGERSDLATRPQAQVASSALGKVIRLTKTGQPAPGNPTFGQSGALPELYSIGHRNPQGLAIHPATGEIWQSEHGPRGGRAHFAISPPWRGEW
;
A
#
# COMPACT_ATOMS: atom_id res chain seq x y z
N MET A 1 -27.13 43.04 66.20
CA MET A 1 -25.69 42.71 66.24
C MET A 1 -25.46 41.41 65.47
N LYS A 2 -24.87 41.51 64.27
CA LYS A 2 -24.07 40.51 63.52
C LYS A 2 -24.02 40.97 62.07
N ARG A 3 -22.91 41.61 61.69
CA ARG A 3 -22.60 42.03 60.32
C ARG A 3 -21.98 40.82 59.61
N SER A 4 -22.59 40.33 58.54
CA SER A 4 -21.99 39.31 57.67
C SER A 4 -21.15 40.01 56.61
N PHE A 5 -19.83 39.76 56.63
CA PHE A 5 -18.91 40.16 55.56
C PHE A 5 -19.00 39.14 54.43
N LEU A 6 -19.30 39.61 53.22
CA LEU A 6 -19.26 38.83 51.99
C LEU A 6 -17.85 38.94 51.40
N TYR A 7 -17.06 37.86 51.46
CA TYR A 7 -15.76 37.79 50.79
C TYR A 7 -15.96 37.32 49.34
N LEU A 8 -15.66 38.21 48.38
CA LEU A 8 -15.55 37.88 46.97
C LEU A 8 -14.21 37.18 46.72
N PHE A 9 -14.24 35.87 46.44
CA PHE A 9 -13.10 35.12 45.92
C PHE A 9 -13.07 35.26 44.40
N SER A 10 -12.11 36.02 43.88
CA SER A 10 -11.77 36.06 42.45
C SER A 10 -10.94 34.81 42.12
N GLY A 11 -11.58 33.78 41.56
CA GLY A 11 -10.90 32.59 41.05
C GLY A 11 -10.36 32.82 39.63
N SER A 12 -9.06 33.02 39.50
CA SER A 12 -8.36 33.08 38.22
C SER A 12 -8.34 31.67 37.58
N LEU A 13 -9.11 31.48 36.52
CA LEU A 13 -9.13 30.22 35.75
C LEU A 13 -7.90 30.16 34.84
N ALA A 14 -6.83 29.49 35.29
CA ALA A 14 -5.66 29.21 34.46
C ALA A 14 -6.00 28.07 33.49
N ILE A 15 -6.14 28.39 32.21
CA ILE A 15 -6.34 27.43 31.13
C ILE A 15 -4.99 26.75 30.87
N TRP A 16 -4.77 25.57 31.44
CA TRP A 16 -3.63 24.73 31.07
C TRP A 16 -3.95 24.03 29.74
N SER A 17 -3.35 24.53 28.67
CA SER A 17 -3.26 23.83 27.39
C SER A 17 -2.29 22.65 27.56
N CYS A 18 -2.82 21.44 27.69
CA CYS A 18 -2.03 20.22 27.59
C CYS A 18 -1.66 19.98 26.12
N SER A 19 -0.49 20.49 25.75
CA SER A 19 0.24 20.13 24.53
C SER A 19 1.28 19.07 24.87
N ARG A 20 1.39 18.06 23.99
CA ARG A 20 2.34 16.94 23.93
C ARG A 20 1.99 15.70 24.75
N ASP A 21 1.16 14.85 24.15
CA ASP A 21 1.48 13.42 24.17
C ASP A 21 2.80 13.24 23.43
N LYS A 22 3.89 13.14 24.20
CA LYS A 22 5.10 12.51 23.71
C LYS A 22 4.76 11.02 23.67
N ASP A 23 4.47 10.49 22.49
CA ASP A 23 4.71 9.08 22.27
C ASP A 23 6.13 8.80 22.76
N ALA A 24 6.24 8.01 23.83
CA ALA A 24 7.51 7.59 24.35
C ALA A 24 8.16 6.78 23.21
N THR A 25 9.07 7.41 22.46
CA THR A 25 9.98 6.69 21.58
C THR A 25 10.70 5.70 22.49
N PRO A 26 10.53 4.38 22.29
CA PRO A 26 11.27 3.41 23.08
C PRO A 26 12.75 3.76 22.98
N ASP A 27 13.46 3.70 24.11
CA ASP A 27 14.90 3.93 24.18
C ASP A 27 15.58 2.74 23.50
N VAL A 28 15.62 2.79 22.16
CA VAL A 28 16.22 1.76 21.34
C VAL A 28 17.69 2.10 21.24
N THR A 29 18.55 1.31 21.88
CA THR A 29 19.99 1.38 21.66
C THR A 29 20.27 1.17 20.18
N THR A 30 20.57 2.25 19.47
CA THR A 30 20.87 2.19 18.04
C THR A 30 22.30 1.70 17.82
N THR A 31 22.47 0.70 16.99
CA THR A 31 23.78 0.25 16.49
C THR A 31 24.16 1.01 15.23
N ASN A 32 25.36 0.75 14.71
CA ASN A 32 25.76 1.29 13.41
C ASN A 32 24.74 0.89 12.32
N PRO A 33 24.56 1.72 11.28
CA PRO A 33 23.71 1.38 10.15
C PRO A 33 24.10 0.05 9.51
N VAL A 34 23.11 -0.75 9.13
CA VAL A 34 23.33 -2.07 8.50
C VAL A 34 24.01 -1.93 7.13
N GLU A 35 23.69 -0.87 6.39
CA GLU A 35 24.32 -0.55 5.11
C GLU A 35 25.65 0.20 5.33
N THR A 36 26.75 -0.36 4.86
CA THR A 36 28.13 0.12 5.08
C THR A 36 28.86 0.54 3.80
N THR A 37 28.31 0.25 2.61
CA THR A 37 28.93 0.61 1.32
C THR A 37 28.90 2.12 1.09
N ALA A 38 29.68 2.67 0.14
CA ALA A 38 29.62 4.09 -0.19
C ALA A 38 28.25 4.48 -0.80
N ALA A 39 27.82 5.73 -0.63
CA ALA A 39 26.61 6.21 -1.28
C ALA A 39 26.76 6.13 -2.81
N ASN A 40 25.75 5.60 -3.49
CA ASN A 40 25.75 5.45 -4.95
C ASN A 40 25.28 6.71 -5.70
N THR A 41 24.99 7.80 -4.96
CA THR A 41 24.61 9.12 -5.48
C THR A 41 25.10 10.22 -4.56
N THR A 42 25.01 11.46 -5.04
CA THR A 42 25.36 12.69 -4.31
C THR A 42 24.13 13.47 -3.83
N TYR A 43 22.94 12.85 -3.81
CA TYR A 43 21.74 13.52 -3.33
C TYR A 43 21.84 13.85 -1.84
N SER A 44 21.42 15.07 -1.48
CA SER A 44 21.34 15.47 -0.08
C SER A 44 20.09 14.88 0.57
N PRO A 45 20.17 14.38 1.81
CA PRO A 45 18.98 13.99 2.56
C PRO A 45 18.00 15.16 2.73
N ALA A 46 16.71 14.90 2.62
CA ALA A 46 15.63 15.86 2.87
C ALA A 46 15.51 16.23 4.36
N PHE A 47 15.94 15.34 5.26
CA PHE A 47 15.98 15.57 6.70
C PHE A 47 17.07 14.72 7.37
N VAL A 48 17.49 15.14 8.57
CA VAL A 48 18.49 14.43 9.38
C VAL A 48 18.00 13.02 9.72
N GLY A 49 18.83 12.00 9.48
CA GLY A 49 18.49 10.59 9.75
C GLY A 49 17.72 9.87 8.65
N GLN A 50 17.41 10.52 7.52
CA GLN A 50 16.77 9.85 6.37
C GLN A 50 17.66 8.77 5.76
N THR A 51 18.97 8.99 5.74
CA THR A 51 19.96 8.02 5.24
C THR A 51 20.76 7.48 6.42
N ARG A 52 21.24 6.24 6.28
CA ARG A 52 22.09 5.58 7.30
C ARG A 52 21.43 5.59 8.69
N ILE A 53 20.16 5.22 8.76
CA ILE A 53 19.49 5.04 10.04
C ILE A 53 20.22 3.97 10.87
N GLY A 54 20.40 4.25 12.16
CA GLY A 54 21.04 3.31 13.08
C GLY A 54 20.32 1.97 13.07
N GLY A 55 21.09 0.88 13.13
CA GLY A 55 20.54 -0.45 13.27
C GLY A 55 19.82 -0.58 14.61
N VAL A 56 18.88 -1.52 14.69
CA VAL A 56 18.23 -1.90 15.94
C VAL A 56 18.48 -3.38 16.14
N THR A 57 19.06 -3.73 17.29
CA THR A 57 19.12 -5.13 17.71
C THR A 57 17.78 -5.47 18.33
N THR A 58 17.08 -6.45 17.77
CA THR A 58 15.84 -6.97 18.34
C THR A 58 16.13 -8.22 19.15
N ASP A 59 15.39 -8.44 20.23
CA ASP A 59 15.47 -9.67 21.05
C ASP A 59 14.90 -10.90 20.33
N ALA A 60 14.52 -10.76 19.05
CA ALA A 60 14.03 -11.84 18.22
C ALA A 60 15.16 -12.83 17.92
N SER A 61 15.31 -13.81 18.79
CA SER A 61 16.10 -15.03 18.61
C SER A 61 15.89 -15.60 17.21
N SER A 62 16.98 -15.71 16.42
CA SER A 62 17.12 -16.47 15.17
C SER A 62 15.85 -16.73 14.34
N TYR A 63 15.69 -16.03 13.22
CA TYR A 63 14.67 -16.41 12.24
C TYR A 63 15.01 -17.75 11.59
N ARG A 64 14.05 -18.68 11.55
CA ARG A 64 14.12 -19.89 10.74
C ARG A 64 13.26 -19.74 9.50
N ALA A 65 13.87 -19.86 8.32
CA ALA A 65 13.14 -19.97 7.06
C ALA A 65 12.89 -21.45 6.74
N THR A 66 11.72 -21.77 6.20
CA THR A 66 11.41 -23.10 5.66
C THR A 66 10.72 -22.91 4.32
N VAL A 67 11.16 -23.66 3.32
CA VAL A 67 10.53 -23.64 1.99
C VAL A 67 9.22 -24.40 2.09
N VAL A 68 8.11 -23.67 1.92
CA VAL A 68 6.76 -24.28 1.84
C VAL A 68 6.58 -24.97 0.50
N THR A 69 6.95 -24.31 -0.60
CA THR A 69 6.90 -24.89 -1.94
C THR A 69 7.87 -24.18 -2.89
N SER A 70 8.35 -24.90 -3.90
CA SER A 70 9.16 -24.37 -5.01
C SER A 70 8.47 -24.53 -6.37
N ALA A 71 7.18 -24.93 -6.38
CA ALA A 71 6.44 -25.26 -7.60
C ALA A 71 5.75 -24.05 -8.27
N LEU A 72 5.83 -22.86 -7.68
CA LEU A 72 5.25 -21.63 -8.21
C LEU A 72 6.15 -21.01 -9.28
N THR A 73 5.53 -20.41 -10.30
CA THR A 73 6.20 -19.71 -11.40
C THR A 73 6.01 -18.20 -11.26
N SER A 74 7.07 -17.48 -10.90
CA SER A 74 7.04 -16.02 -10.71
C SER A 74 5.88 -15.53 -9.82
N PRO A 75 5.77 -16.03 -8.57
CA PRO A 75 4.74 -15.55 -7.63
C PRO A 75 4.94 -14.07 -7.30
N TRP A 76 3.85 -13.34 -7.06
CA TRP A 76 3.90 -11.90 -6.76
C TRP A 76 3.17 -11.55 -5.46
N GLY A 77 1.87 -11.80 -5.40
CA GLY A 77 1.00 -11.47 -4.27
C GLY A 77 0.64 -12.72 -3.47
N VAL A 78 0.45 -12.55 -2.17
CA VAL A 78 0.01 -13.60 -1.26
C VAL A 78 -1.01 -13.05 -0.27
N ALA A 79 -2.08 -13.80 -0.05
CA ALA A 79 -3.06 -13.56 1.00
C ALA A 79 -3.35 -14.87 1.75
N SER A 80 -3.40 -14.80 3.08
CA SER A 80 -3.75 -15.96 3.91
C SER A 80 -5.26 -16.18 3.89
N LEU A 81 -5.69 -17.39 3.55
CA LEU A 81 -7.08 -17.84 3.71
C LEU A 81 -7.37 -18.12 5.20
N PRO A 82 -8.65 -18.06 5.64
CA PRO A 82 -9.00 -18.27 7.05
C PRO A 82 -8.59 -19.64 7.63
N ASP A 83 -8.39 -20.64 6.78
CA ASP A 83 -7.97 -22.00 7.15
C ASP A 83 -6.44 -22.20 7.13
N GLY A 84 -5.67 -21.12 6.95
CA GLY A 84 -4.20 -21.15 6.95
C GLY A 84 -3.56 -21.49 5.61
N ARG A 85 -4.35 -21.78 4.56
CA ARG A 85 -3.83 -21.89 3.18
C ARG A 85 -3.48 -20.51 2.64
N LEU A 86 -2.71 -20.47 1.56
CA LEU A 86 -2.26 -19.24 0.92
C LEU A 86 -2.88 -19.11 -0.47
N LEU A 87 -3.53 -17.98 -0.74
CA LEU A 87 -3.94 -17.57 -2.08
C LEU A 87 -2.81 -16.75 -2.71
N ILE A 88 -2.26 -17.22 -3.82
CA ILE A 88 -1.05 -16.67 -4.44
C ILE A 88 -1.32 -16.31 -5.90
N THR A 89 -0.87 -15.13 -6.32
CA THR A 89 -0.86 -14.72 -7.72
C THR A 89 0.47 -15.06 -8.36
N GLU A 90 0.43 -15.56 -9.58
CA GLU A 90 1.57 -15.74 -10.47
C GLU A 90 1.46 -14.72 -11.60
N LYS A 91 2.57 -14.05 -11.88
CA LYS A 91 2.62 -12.88 -12.75
C LYS A 91 2.01 -13.11 -14.14
N ALA A 92 2.07 -14.33 -14.66
CA ALA A 92 1.49 -14.71 -15.95
C ALA A 92 -0.06 -14.75 -15.99
N GLY A 93 -0.74 -14.43 -14.88
CA GLY A 93 -2.21 -14.36 -14.84
C GLY A 93 -2.87 -15.48 -14.04
N GLN A 94 -2.10 -16.32 -13.35
CA GLN A 94 -2.65 -17.47 -12.62
C GLN A 94 -2.85 -17.13 -11.15
N LEU A 95 -3.97 -17.57 -10.60
CA LEU A 95 -4.25 -17.55 -9.17
C LEU A 95 -4.21 -18.99 -8.65
N ARG A 96 -3.53 -19.22 -7.53
CA ARG A 96 -3.22 -20.56 -7.00
C ARG A 96 -3.52 -20.60 -5.51
N ILE A 97 -3.97 -21.75 -5.01
CA ILE A 97 -4.02 -22.02 -3.57
C ILE A 97 -2.87 -22.94 -3.21
N VAL A 98 -2.12 -22.58 -2.17
CA VAL A 98 -1.03 -23.38 -1.61
C VAL A 98 -1.39 -23.78 -0.20
N THR A 99 -1.32 -25.08 0.09
CA THR A 99 -1.56 -25.62 1.42
C THR A 99 -0.37 -25.37 2.35
N ALA A 100 -0.57 -25.45 3.67
CA ALA A 100 0.53 -25.40 4.64
C ALA A 100 1.59 -26.49 4.42
N ALA A 101 1.21 -27.61 3.79
CA ALA A 101 2.11 -28.70 3.41
C ALA A 101 2.83 -28.48 2.06
N GLY A 102 2.57 -27.37 1.37
CA GLY A 102 3.26 -27.02 0.12
C GLY A 102 2.59 -27.49 -1.17
N ALA A 103 1.49 -28.24 -1.08
CA ALA A 103 0.72 -28.64 -2.27
C ALA A 103 0.08 -27.42 -2.95
N VAL A 104 0.26 -27.32 -4.27
CA VAL A 104 -0.25 -26.22 -5.10
C VAL A 104 -1.44 -26.70 -5.93
N SER A 105 -2.55 -25.96 -5.91
CA SER A 105 -3.76 -26.27 -6.69
C SER A 105 -3.54 -26.15 -8.19
N ALA A 106 -4.52 -26.59 -9.00
CA ALA A 106 -4.65 -26.13 -10.39
C ALA A 106 -4.90 -24.60 -10.44
N PRO A 107 -4.68 -23.92 -11.58
CA PRO A 107 -4.94 -22.49 -11.68
C PRO A 107 -6.44 -22.22 -11.55
N ILE A 108 -6.78 -21.22 -10.74
CA ILE A 108 -8.15 -20.73 -10.58
C ILE A 108 -8.50 -19.90 -11.82
N THR A 109 -9.61 -20.24 -12.47
CA THR A 109 -10.06 -19.59 -13.71
C THR A 109 -11.00 -18.40 -13.42
N GLY A 110 -11.42 -17.67 -14.46
CA GLY A 110 -12.40 -16.59 -14.35
C GLY A 110 -11.80 -15.19 -14.10
N LEU A 111 -10.49 -15.09 -13.89
CA LEU A 111 -9.79 -13.79 -13.89
C LEU A 111 -9.72 -13.20 -15.32
N PRO A 112 -9.69 -11.86 -15.46
CA PRO A 112 -9.44 -11.22 -16.74
C PRO A 112 -8.02 -11.53 -17.25
N ALA A 113 -7.84 -11.43 -18.57
CA ALA A 113 -6.52 -11.50 -19.17
C ALA A 113 -5.60 -10.40 -18.62
N VAL A 114 -4.32 -10.73 -18.43
CA VAL A 114 -3.32 -9.80 -17.91
C VAL A 114 -2.21 -9.56 -18.94
N ASN A 115 -1.60 -8.38 -18.92
CA ASN A 115 -0.36 -8.12 -19.64
C ASN A 115 0.85 -8.39 -18.72
N SER A 116 1.53 -9.52 -18.90
CA SER A 116 2.64 -9.93 -18.04
C SER A 116 4.03 -9.45 -18.49
N ALA A 117 4.11 -8.48 -19.40
CA ALA A 117 5.38 -7.96 -19.91
C ALA A 117 6.11 -7.09 -18.86
N GLY A 118 7.44 -7.21 -18.80
CA GLY A 118 8.30 -6.40 -17.91
C GLY A 118 7.95 -6.60 -16.43
N GLN A 119 7.45 -5.58 -15.75
CA GLN A 119 6.97 -5.62 -14.36
C GLN A 119 5.45 -5.86 -14.23
N GLY A 120 4.72 -5.95 -15.35
CA GLY A 120 3.27 -6.17 -15.36
C GLY A 120 2.88 -7.62 -15.10
N GLY A 121 1.60 -7.87 -14.86
CA GLY A 121 1.05 -9.20 -14.67
C GLY A 121 -0.18 -9.20 -13.77
N LEU A 122 -0.49 -10.36 -13.19
CA LEU A 122 -1.34 -10.45 -12.00
C LEU A 122 -0.48 -10.17 -10.77
N LEU A 123 -0.83 -9.14 -10.00
CA LEU A 123 0.05 -8.54 -8.99
C LEU A 123 -0.54 -8.76 -7.59
N GLY A 124 -0.90 -7.69 -6.88
CA GLY A 124 -1.39 -7.77 -5.51
C GLY A 124 -2.72 -8.51 -5.42
N VAL A 125 -2.93 -9.17 -4.28
CA VAL A 125 -4.19 -9.83 -3.94
C VAL A 125 -4.47 -9.60 -2.46
N CYS A 126 -5.74 -9.37 -2.13
CA CYS A 126 -6.21 -9.37 -0.75
C CYS A 126 -7.63 -9.95 -0.68
N LEU A 127 -7.97 -10.47 0.49
CA LEU A 127 -9.32 -10.95 0.79
C LEU A 127 -10.14 -9.80 1.38
N ASP A 128 -11.44 -9.81 1.13
CA ASP A 128 -12.36 -8.96 1.88
C ASP A 128 -12.28 -9.28 3.38
N PRO A 129 -12.40 -8.29 4.29
CA PRO A 129 -12.45 -8.58 5.73
C PRO A 129 -13.56 -9.56 6.12
N ASP A 130 -14.66 -9.60 5.36
CA ASP A 130 -15.79 -10.50 5.55
C ASP A 130 -15.70 -11.75 4.64
N PHE A 131 -14.49 -12.13 4.20
CA PHE A 131 -14.26 -13.25 3.27
C PHE A 131 -14.90 -14.57 3.72
N ALA A 132 -14.92 -14.84 5.02
CA ALA A 132 -15.55 -16.05 5.58
C ALA A 132 -17.02 -16.19 5.18
N THR A 133 -17.73 -15.07 4.96
CA THR A 133 -19.15 -15.07 4.57
C THR A 133 -19.36 -14.75 3.10
N ASN A 134 -18.58 -13.83 2.51
CA ASN A 134 -18.83 -13.34 1.15
C ASN A 134 -17.89 -13.93 0.08
N ARG A 135 -16.76 -14.54 0.50
CA ARG A 135 -15.70 -15.07 -0.35
C ARG A 135 -15.16 -14.10 -1.40
N LEU A 136 -15.20 -12.79 -1.14
CA LEU A 136 -14.74 -11.78 -2.07
C LEU A 136 -13.22 -11.61 -2.07
N VAL A 137 -12.64 -11.63 -3.26
CA VAL A 137 -11.21 -11.44 -3.51
C VAL A 137 -11.03 -10.19 -4.36
N TYR A 138 -10.00 -9.42 -4.04
CA TYR A 138 -9.58 -8.24 -4.77
C TYR A 138 -8.17 -8.45 -5.26
N TRP A 139 -7.89 -8.02 -6.49
CA TRP A 139 -6.56 -8.12 -7.07
C TRP A 139 -6.22 -6.91 -7.90
N SER A 140 -4.94 -6.62 -8.03
CA SER A 140 -4.43 -5.69 -9.03
C SER A 140 -3.80 -6.45 -10.18
N PHE A 141 -3.87 -5.87 -11.38
CA PHE A 141 -3.25 -6.46 -12.56
C PHE A 141 -2.92 -5.38 -13.60
N ALA A 142 -2.00 -5.72 -14.50
CA ALA A 142 -1.74 -4.92 -15.68
C ALA A 142 -2.79 -5.24 -16.76
N GLU A 143 -3.67 -4.29 -17.05
CA GLU A 143 -4.70 -4.40 -18.08
C GLU A 143 -4.19 -3.77 -19.39
N ALA A 144 -4.25 -4.53 -20.48
CA ALA A 144 -3.98 -4.00 -21.81
C ALA A 144 -5.11 -3.05 -22.27
N ARG A 145 -4.73 -1.96 -22.94
CA ARG A 145 -5.63 -0.92 -23.46
C ARG A 145 -5.21 -0.56 -24.89
N PRO A 146 -6.09 0.01 -25.73
CA PRO A 146 -5.75 0.35 -27.10
C PRO A 146 -4.48 1.22 -27.25
N THR A 147 -4.21 2.09 -26.28
CA THR A 147 -3.08 3.02 -26.27
C THR A 147 -1.92 2.60 -25.34
N GLY A 148 -1.91 1.35 -24.86
CA GLY A 148 -0.85 0.85 -23.98
C GLY A 148 -1.40 -0.10 -22.91
N ASN A 149 -1.08 0.17 -21.65
CA ASN A 149 -1.61 -0.59 -20.52
C ASN A 149 -1.61 0.26 -19.24
N LEU A 150 -2.32 -0.20 -18.21
CA LEU A 150 -2.41 0.46 -16.91
C LEU A 150 -2.55 -0.55 -15.77
N THR A 151 -2.41 -0.06 -14.54
CA THR A 151 -2.76 -0.83 -13.33
C THR A 151 -4.28 -0.76 -13.12
N ALA A 152 -4.94 -1.91 -13.10
CA ALA A 152 -6.36 -2.05 -12.85
C ALA A 152 -6.61 -2.86 -11.57
N ILE A 153 -7.79 -2.66 -10.97
CA ILE A 153 -8.25 -3.42 -9.79
C ILE A 153 -9.46 -4.24 -10.18
N GLY A 154 -9.35 -5.55 -9.99
CA GLY A 154 -10.43 -6.51 -10.14
C GLY A 154 -11.02 -6.91 -8.79
N LYS A 155 -12.26 -7.35 -8.85
CA LYS A 155 -13.03 -7.93 -7.75
C LYS A 155 -13.78 -9.15 -8.27
N GLY A 156 -13.91 -10.19 -7.46
CA GLY A 156 -14.76 -11.34 -7.75
C GLY A 156 -14.94 -12.23 -6.53
N ARG A 157 -15.82 -13.22 -6.64
CA ARG A 157 -16.09 -14.17 -5.57
C ARG A 157 -15.35 -15.48 -5.84
N LEU A 158 -14.55 -15.97 -4.89
CA LEU A 158 -13.96 -17.30 -4.99
C LEU A 158 -15.07 -18.34 -4.82
N ALA A 159 -15.26 -19.20 -5.82
CA ALA A 159 -16.23 -20.28 -5.79
C ALA A 159 -16.02 -21.20 -4.58
N THR A 160 -17.10 -21.87 -4.15
CA THR A 160 -17.06 -22.81 -3.02
C THR A 160 -16.11 -23.98 -3.27
N ASP A 161 -15.99 -24.43 -4.52
CA ASP A 161 -15.05 -25.47 -4.92
C ASP A 161 -13.63 -24.95 -5.21
N GLU A 162 -13.44 -23.62 -5.11
CA GLU A 162 -12.18 -22.91 -5.23
C GLU A 162 -11.48 -23.06 -6.58
N ARG A 163 -12.22 -23.41 -7.63
CA ARG A 163 -11.67 -23.56 -8.99
C ARG A 163 -11.85 -22.34 -9.89
N THR A 164 -12.75 -21.42 -9.52
CA THR A 164 -13.10 -20.25 -10.34
C THR A 164 -13.35 -19.01 -9.50
N ILE A 165 -13.00 -17.85 -10.05
CA ILE A 165 -13.49 -16.53 -9.60
C ILE A 165 -14.78 -16.23 -10.38
N GLU A 166 -15.89 -16.13 -9.65
CA GLU A 166 -17.21 -15.81 -10.17
C GLU A 166 -17.46 -14.30 -10.14
N ALA A 167 -18.26 -13.80 -11.09
CA ALA A 167 -18.62 -12.39 -11.21
C ALA A 167 -17.41 -11.44 -11.17
N ALA A 168 -16.33 -11.85 -11.84
CA ALA A 168 -15.13 -11.03 -11.96
C ALA A 168 -15.45 -9.72 -12.69
N ALA A 169 -15.11 -8.59 -12.06
CA ALA A 169 -15.32 -7.26 -12.60
C ALA A 169 -14.11 -6.36 -12.32
N VAL A 170 -13.78 -5.50 -13.27
CA VAL A 170 -12.80 -4.43 -13.07
C VAL A 170 -13.51 -3.24 -12.43
N ILE A 171 -13.11 -2.87 -11.22
CA ILE A 171 -13.74 -1.81 -10.42
C ILE A 171 -12.96 -0.49 -10.47
N TYR A 172 -11.70 -0.51 -10.92
CA TYR A 172 -10.88 0.69 -11.05
C TYR A 172 -9.79 0.52 -12.11
N ARG A 173 -9.44 1.62 -12.77
CA ARG A 173 -8.36 1.72 -13.76
C ARG A 173 -7.55 2.99 -13.48
N ALA A 174 -6.25 2.84 -13.27
CA ALA A 174 -5.35 3.96 -13.03
C ALA A 174 -5.01 4.67 -14.35
N GLU A 175 -5.94 5.49 -14.84
CA GLU A 175 -5.76 6.28 -16.06
C GLU A 175 -4.79 7.47 -15.83
N PRO A 176 -4.06 7.92 -16.87
CA PRO A 176 -4.10 7.42 -18.24
C PRO A 176 -3.32 6.10 -18.45
N ALA A 177 -3.78 5.28 -19.39
CA ALA A 177 -2.98 4.20 -19.96
C ALA A 177 -1.69 4.72 -20.60
N TYR A 178 -0.62 3.92 -20.51
CA TYR A 178 0.68 4.26 -21.07
C TYR A 178 1.37 3.05 -21.72
N ALA A 179 2.01 3.26 -22.86
CA ALA A 179 2.77 2.25 -23.57
C ALA A 179 4.14 2.01 -22.91
N GLY A 180 4.15 1.30 -21.79
CA GLY A 180 5.35 0.94 -21.04
C GLY A 180 5.19 -0.38 -20.30
N THR A 181 6.29 -0.94 -19.81
CA THR A 181 6.29 -2.23 -19.09
C THR A 181 6.88 -2.15 -17.69
N LEU A 182 7.05 -0.94 -17.14
CA LEU A 182 7.67 -0.68 -15.85
C LEU A 182 6.74 0.11 -14.92
N HIS A 183 6.99 0.01 -13.62
CA HIS A 183 6.38 0.81 -12.56
C HIS A 183 4.84 0.77 -12.56
N TYR A 184 4.29 -0.40 -12.28
CA TYR A 184 2.85 -0.57 -12.08
C TYR A 184 2.42 -0.24 -10.65
N GLY A 185 3.34 -0.31 -9.68
CA GLY A 185 2.97 -0.49 -8.28
C GLY A 185 2.21 -1.81 -8.13
N GLY A 186 0.95 -1.74 -7.71
CA GLY A 186 0.04 -2.89 -7.71
C GLY A 186 -0.17 -3.53 -6.35
N ARG A 187 0.24 -2.92 -5.25
CA ARG A 187 -0.21 -3.39 -3.94
C ARG A 187 -1.67 -3.02 -3.74
N VAL A 188 -2.46 -3.93 -3.18
CA VAL A 188 -3.85 -3.70 -2.76
C VAL A 188 -4.05 -4.31 -1.38
N VAL A 189 -4.57 -3.52 -0.45
CA VAL A 189 -4.86 -3.93 0.95
C VAL A 189 -6.12 -3.22 1.44
N PHE A 190 -6.74 -3.73 2.51
CA PHE A 190 -7.80 -3.03 3.21
C PHE A 190 -7.25 -2.16 4.33
N ASP A 191 -7.74 -0.93 4.45
CA ASP A 191 -7.56 -0.11 5.64
C ASP A 191 -8.52 -0.52 6.77
N ARG A 192 -8.36 0.10 7.94
CA ARG A 192 -9.20 -0.17 9.12
C ARG A 192 -10.66 0.25 8.98
N THR A 193 -10.97 1.06 7.98
CA THR A 193 -12.33 1.54 7.70
C THR A 193 -13.04 0.67 6.67
N GLY A 194 -12.41 -0.42 6.22
CA GLY A 194 -12.97 -1.35 5.23
C GLY A 194 -12.86 -0.86 3.79
N ASN A 195 -12.00 0.12 3.51
CA ASN A 195 -11.74 0.65 2.18
C ASN A 195 -10.42 0.09 1.63
N LEU A 196 -10.31 0.00 0.30
CA LEU A 196 -9.12 -0.44 -0.41
C LEU A 196 -8.09 0.69 -0.46
N ILE A 197 -6.84 0.37 -0.15
CA ILE A 197 -5.66 1.20 -0.40
C ILE A 197 -4.84 0.53 -1.49
N ILE A 198 -4.55 1.29 -2.55
CA ILE A 198 -3.91 0.79 -3.76
C ILE A 198 -2.68 1.64 -4.09
N SER A 199 -1.60 0.98 -4.49
CA SER A 199 -0.40 1.66 -4.98
C SER A 199 -0.34 1.66 -6.52
N THR A 200 0.01 2.80 -7.11
CA THR A 200 0.24 2.93 -8.56
C THR A 200 1.59 3.59 -8.82
N GLY A 201 2.35 3.07 -9.77
CA GLY A 201 3.64 3.65 -10.18
C GLY A 201 3.52 4.68 -11.31
N GLU A 202 4.55 5.48 -11.51
CA GLU A 202 4.56 6.58 -12.50
C GLU A 202 4.94 6.15 -13.92
N ARG A 203 5.19 4.86 -14.18
CA ARG A 203 5.49 4.26 -15.51
C ARG A 203 6.93 4.36 -16.03
N SER A 204 7.87 4.91 -15.26
CA SER A 204 9.33 4.91 -15.47
C SER A 204 9.86 5.75 -16.64
N ASP A 205 9.01 6.45 -17.38
CA ASP A 205 9.40 7.24 -18.54
C ASP A 205 9.53 8.72 -18.20
N LEU A 206 10.41 9.45 -18.90
CA LEU A 206 10.59 10.88 -18.66
C LEU A 206 9.29 11.67 -18.90
N ALA A 207 8.46 11.25 -19.85
CA ALA A 207 7.17 11.88 -20.13
C ALA A 207 6.14 11.62 -19.03
N THR A 208 6.24 10.50 -18.31
CA THR A 208 5.25 10.10 -17.30
C THR A 208 5.64 10.47 -15.88
N ARG A 209 6.93 10.61 -15.55
CA ARG A 209 7.39 11.01 -14.21
C ARG A 209 6.69 12.24 -13.63
N PRO A 210 6.50 13.35 -14.40
CA PRO A 210 5.79 14.52 -13.87
C PRO A 210 4.34 14.23 -13.47
N GLN A 211 3.72 13.18 -14.02
CA GLN A 211 2.34 12.79 -13.69
C GLN A 211 2.19 12.38 -12.23
N ALA A 212 3.26 11.97 -11.54
CA ALA A 212 3.25 11.70 -10.10
C ALA A 212 2.74 12.92 -9.30
N GLN A 213 3.02 14.15 -9.74
CA GLN A 213 2.58 15.41 -9.11
C GLN A 213 1.25 15.97 -9.65
N VAL A 214 0.77 15.45 -10.78
CA VAL A 214 -0.50 15.85 -11.39
C VAL A 214 -1.64 15.10 -10.71
N ALA A 215 -2.55 15.84 -10.09
CA ALA A 215 -3.68 15.28 -9.34
C ALA A 215 -4.82 14.82 -10.25
N SER A 216 -4.85 15.22 -11.51
CA SER A 216 -5.80 14.70 -12.51
C SER A 216 -5.33 13.40 -13.18
N SER A 217 -4.37 12.70 -12.57
CA SER A 217 -3.72 11.50 -13.08
C SER A 217 -3.56 10.48 -11.97
N ALA A 218 -3.83 9.20 -12.26
CA ALA A 218 -3.67 8.11 -11.31
C ALA A 218 -2.26 7.48 -11.33
N LEU A 219 -1.31 8.06 -12.08
CA LEU A 219 0.07 7.58 -12.13
C LEU A 219 0.87 8.09 -10.94
N GLY A 220 1.62 7.20 -10.27
CA GLY A 220 2.47 7.56 -9.13
C GLY A 220 1.70 8.00 -7.89
N LYS A 221 0.68 7.23 -7.49
CA LYS A 221 -0.28 7.59 -6.43
C LYS A 221 -0.44 6.48 -5.39
N VAL A 222 -0.95 6.88 -4.23
CA VAL A 222 -1.76 5.97 -3.40
C VAL A 222 -3.21 6.37 -3.56
N ILE A 223 -4.05 5.39 -3.92
CA ILE A 223 -5.46 5.55 -4.19
C ILE A 223 -6.27 4.89 -3.06
N ARG A 224 -7.38 5.50 -2.65
CA ARG A 224 -8.27 4.95 -1.63
C ARG A 224 -9.71 4.86 -2.15
N LEU A 225 -10.22 3.63 -2.23
CA LEU A 225 -11.52 3.29 -2.82
C LEU A 225 -12.40 2.52 -1.87
N THR A 226 -13.70 2.62 -2.04
CA THR A 226 -14.68 1.69 -1.48
C THR A 226 -14.54 0.29 -2.10
N LYS A 227 -15.19 -0.70 -1.48
CA LYS A 227 -15.31 -2.09 -1.98
C LYS A 227 -15.93 -2.22 -3.38
N THR A 228 -16.53 -1.16 -3.93
CA THR A 228 -17.15 -1.09 -5.26
C THR A 228 -16.36 -0.24 -6.26
N GLY A 229 -15.19 0.28 -5.86
CA GLY A 229 -14.31 1.07 -6.73
C GLY A 229 -14.64 2.57 -6.78
N GLN A 230 -15.59 3.05 -6.00
CA GLN A 230 -15.87 4.48 -5.85
C GLN A 230 -14.85 5.14 -4.90
N PRO A 231 -14.57 6.45 -5.03
CA PRO A 231 -13.76 7.20 -4.05
C PRO A 231 -14.25 6.97 -2.63
N ALA A 232 -13.34 6.67 -1.71
CA ALA A 232 -13.72 6.44 -0.32
C ALA A 232 -14.09 7.75 0.40
N PRO A 233 -15.07 7.72 1.33
CA PRO A 233 -15.37 8.87 2.17
C PRO A 233 -14.16 9.32 2.99
N GLY A 234 -13.97 10.64 3.11
CA GLY A 234 -12.89 11.23 3.88
C GLY A 234 -11.53 11.24 3.17
N ASN A 235 -11.48 10.97 1.86
CA ASN A 235 -10.28 11.22 1.08
C ASN A 235 -9.89 12.71 1.10
N PRO A 236 -8.58 13.04 1.10
CA PRO A 236 -8.12 14.42 1.04
C PRO A 236 -8.46 15.07 -0.30
N THR A 237 -8.68 16.39 -0.27
CA THR A 237 -8.89 17.18 -1.49
C THR A 237 -7.56 17.78 -1.97
N PHE A 238 -7.30 17.69 -3.27
CA PHE A 238 -6.15 18.34 -3.91
C PHE A 238 -6.64 19.55 -4.71
N GLY A 239 -6.07 20.73 -4.48
CA GLY A 239 -6.53 21.99 -5.09
C GLY A 239 -6.25 22.16 -6.59
N GLN A 240 -5.73 21.14 -7.29
CA GLN A 240 -5.51 21.22 -8.73
C GLN A 240 -6.83 20.95 -9.47
N SER A 241 -7.05 21.66 -10.58
CA SER A 241 -8.23 21.43 -11.42
C SER A 241 -8.28 19.98 -11.93
N GLY A 242 -9.45 19.36 -11.87
CA GLY A 242 -9.64 17.96 -12.28
C GLY A 242 -8.97 16.94 -11.36
N ALA A 243 -8.61 17.32 -10.13
CA ALA A 243 -8.08 16.38 -9.15
C ALA A 243 -9.01 15.17 -8.97
N LEU A 244 -8.43 13.98 -9.05
CA LEU A 244 -9.15 12.73 -8.87
C LEU A 244 -9.62 12.60 -7.40
N PRO A 245 -10.91 12.37 -7.13
CA PRO A 245 -11.45 12.27 -5.77
C PRO A 245 -10.95 11.04 -4.98
N GLU A 246 -10.45 10.03 -5.68
CA GLU A 246 -9.92 8.80 -5.08
C GLU A 246 -8.47 8.91 -4.57
N LEU A 247 -7.80 10.06 -4.77
CA LEU A 247 -6.42 10.24 -4.32
C LEU A 247 -6.32 10.25 -2.80
N TYR A 248 -5.38 9.46 -2.28
CA TYR A 248 -4.99 9.49 -0.86
C TYR A 248 -3.66 10.21 -0.65
N SER A 249 -2.68 9.97 -1.54
CA SER A 249 -1.43 10.73 -1.61
C SER A 249 -0.85 10.70 -3.02
N ILE A 250 0.04 11.65 -3.31
CA ILE A 250 0.63 11.82 -4.65
C ILE A 250 2.16 11.89 -4.55
N GLY A 251 2.84 11.85 -5.71
CA GLY A 251 4.28 12.00 -5.79
C GLY A 251 5.05 10.71 -5.54
N HIS A 252 4.49 9.55 -5.91
CA HIS A 252 5.15 8.25 -5.75
C HIS A 252 5.82 7.83 -7.06
N ARG A 253 7.00 7.25 -6.99
CA ARG A 253 7.69 6.70 -8.16
C ARG A 253 7.20 5.29 -8.47
N ASN A 254 7.61 4.32 -7.67
CA ASN A 254 7.23 2.92 -7.88
C ASN A 254 6.94 2.21 -6.56
N PRO A 255 5.78 2.49 -5.95
CA PRO A 255 5.38 1.94 -4.65
C PRO A 255 5.06 0.45 -4.75
N GLN A 256 5.88 -0.38 -4.10
CA GLN A 256 5.77 -1.84 -4.11
C GLN A 256 5.07 -2.37 -2.85
N GLY A 257 5.52 -1.94 -1.67
CA GLY A 257 4.95 -2.35 -0.40
C GLY A 257 3.92 -1.36 0.11
N LEU A 258 2.81 -1.89 0.62
CA LEU A 258 1.87 -1.21 1.49
C LEU A 258 1.51 -2.16 2.62
N ALA A 259 1.52 -1.64 3.85
CA ALA A 259 1.07 -2.33 5.05
C ALA A 259 0.30 -1.35 5.93
N ILE A 260 -0.72 -1.85 6.62
CA ILE A 260 -1.42 -1.09 7.65
C ILE A 260 -0.75 -1.40 8.98
N HIS A 261 -0.26 -0.37 9.67
CA HIS A 261 0.36 -0.54 10.96
C HIS A 261 -0.67 -1.09 11.96
N PRO A 262 -0.38 -2.21 12.65
CA PRO A 262 -1.41 -2.97 13.36
C PRO A 262 -1.92 -2.29 14.64
N ALA A 263 -1.20 -1.31 15.21
CA ALA A 263 -1.62 -0.56 16.40
C ALA A 263 -2.20 0.82 16.05
N THR A 264 -1.49 1.61 15.25
CA THR A 264 -1.89 2.98 14.86
C THR A 264 -2.85 3.04 13.67
N GLY A 265 -2.78 2.09 12.74
CA GLY A 265 -3.59 2.09 11.52
C GLY A 265 -3.03 2.94 10.39
N GLU A 266 -1.84 3.50 10.61
CA GLU A 266 -1.13 4.26 9.59
C GLU A 266 -0.77 3.37 8.40
N ILE A 267 -0.76 3.98 7.21
CA ILE A 267 -0.32 3.29 6.01
C ILE A 267 1.19 3.46 5.90
N TRP A 268 1.90 2.34 5.95
CA TRP A 268 3.33 2.29 5.72
C TRP A 268 3.59 1.83 4.30
N GLN A 269 4.52 2.50 3.63
CA GLN A 269 4.77 2.30 2.22
C GLN A 269 6.26 2.14 1.94
N SER A 270 6.58 1.32 0.95
CA SER A 270 7.92 1.19 0.40
C SER A 270 7.96 1.38 -1.11
N GLU A 271 8.96 2.13 -1.60
CA GLU A 271 9.18 2.33 -3.04
C GLU A 271 10.64 2.23 -3.45
N HIS A 272 10.81 1.94 -4.74
CA HIS A 272 12.08 2.03 -5.43
C HIS A 272 12.30 3.45 -5.98
N GLY A 273 13.28 4.17 -5.42
CA GLY A 273 13.90 5.33 -6.06
C GLY A 273 14.64 4.98 -7.37
N PRO A 274 15.25 5.96 -8.06
CA PRO A 274 16.02 5.75 -9.28
C PRO A 274 17.35 5.01 -9.02
N ARG A 275 18.52 5.65 -9.21
CA ARG A 275 19.78 5.16 -8.62
C ARG A 275 19.84 5.75 -7.21
N GLY A 276 19.78 4.92 -6.17
CA GLY A 276 19.58 5.42 -4.78
C GLY A 276 18.12 5.79 -4.47
N GLY A 277 17.83 6.17 -3.23
CA GLY A 277 16.50 6.66 -2.83
C GLY A 277 15.42 5.60 -2.61
N ARG A 278 15.78 4.37 -2.19
CA ARG A 278 14.75 3.47 -1.62
C ARG A 278 14.20 4.11 -0.36
N ALA A 279 12.89 4.08 -0.23
CA ALA A 279 12.15 4.84 0.76
C ALA A 279 11.20 3.94 1.53
N HIS A 280 11.14 4.13 2.86
CA HIS A 280 10.14 3.57 3.76
C HIS A 280 9.54 4.73 4.56
N PHE A 281 8.25 5.01 4.40
CA PHE A 281 7.60 6.09 5.16
C PHE A 281 6.19 5.70 5.60
N ALA A 282 5.77 6.28 6.72
CA ALA A 282 4.36 6.39 7.07
C ALA A 282 3.74 7.51 6.22
N ILE A 283 2.63 7.22 5.56
CA ILE A 283 1.89 8.19 4.72
C ILE A 283 0.75 8.78 5.57
N SER A 284 0.91 10.05 5.96
CA SER A 284 -0.14 10.85 6.60
C SER A 284 -0.69 11.90 5.63
N PRO A 285 -1.99 11.87 5.27
CA PRO A 285 -2.57 12.81 4.31
C PRO A 285 -2.63 14.27 4.79
N PRO A 286 -2.57 15.27 3.87
CA PRO A 286 -2.22 15.13 2.46
C PRO A 286 -0.70 15.06 2.29
N TRP A 287 -0.15 13.86 2.08
CA TRP A 287 1.27 13.69 1.80
C TRP A 287 1.55 13.94 0.32
N ARG A 288 2.62 14.70 0.05
CA ARG A 288 3.20 14.91 -1.27
C ARG A 288 4.65 14.48 -1.23
N GLY A 289 4.99 13.44 -2.00
CA GLY A 289 6.39 13.08 -2.21
C GLY A 289 7.06 14.11 -3.10
N GLU A 290 8.30 14.47 -2.79
CA GLU A 290 9.14 15.30 -3.65
C GLU A 290 10.33 14.42 -4.08
N TRP A 291 10.45 14.18 -5.39
CA TRP A 291 11.53 13.41 -6.02
C TRP A 291 11.96 14.05 -7.33
#